data_AF-A0A5D4NTY2-F1
#
_entry.id   AF-A0A5D4NTY2-F1
#
_cell.length_a   1.000
_cell.length_b   1.000
_cell.length_c   1.000
_cell.angle_alpha   90.00
_cell.angle_beta   90.00
_cell.angle_gamma   90.00
#
_symmetry.space_group_name_H-M   'P 1'
#
loop_
_entity.id
_entity.type
_entity.pdbx_description
1 polymer ?
#
loop_
_entity_poly.entity_id
_entity_poly.type
_entity_poly.pdbx_seq_one_letter_code
_entity_poly.pdbx_strand_id
1 'polypeptide(L)'
;MAISNEELVEMVKQLPQSAKKSAYDYLKYLTISHTRPNWNEIMDLEPDETPLSEEEESQLKNNSEFVSWEEALNELNLPTDSKS
;
A
#
# COMPACT_ATOMS: atom_id res chain seq x y z
N MET A 1 14.87 14.07 16.09
CA MET A 1 14.56 13.31 17.32
C MET A 1 14.99 11.87 17.03
N ALA A 2 15.98 11.33 17.72
CA ALA A 2 16.45 9.97 17.48
C ALA A 2 15.57 9.01 18.29
N ILE A 3 14.97 8.03 17.63
CA ILE A 3 14.19 6.96 18.27
C ILE A 3 15.16 5.83 18.62
N SER A 4 15.10 5.30 19.83
CA SER A 4 15.93 4.16 20.22
C SER A 4 15.41 2.85 19.64
N ASN A 5 16.30 1.88 19.43
CA ASN A 5 15.90 0.54 18.99
C ASN A 5 14.94 -0.13 19.99
N GLU A 6 15.08 0.18 21.27
CA GLU A 6 14.26 -0.35 22.36
C GLU A 6 12.81 0.14 22.25
N GLU A 7 12.61 1.45 22.02
CA GLU A 7 11.29 2.04 21.78
C GLU A 7 10.62 1.45 20.52
N LEU A 8 11.40 1.22 19.45
CA LEU A 8 10.90 0.62 18.21
C LEU A 8 10.41 -0.82 18.43
N VAL A 9 11.17 -1.63 19.17
CA VAL A 9 10.80 -3.01 19.49
C VAL A 9 9.58 -3.05 20.40
N GLU A 10 9.47 -2.13 21.36
CA GLU A 10 8.33 -2.04 22.26
C GLU A 10 7.04 -1.65 21.51
N MET A 11 7.13 -0.72 20.57
CA MET A 11 6.02 -0.35 19.68
C MET A 11 5.51 -1.56 18.87
N VAL A 12 6.42 -2.33 18.26
CA VAL A 12 6.03 -3.51 17.47
C VAL A 12 5.38 -4.60 18.33
N LYS A 13 5.78 -4.73 19.60
CA LYS A 13 5.15 -5.67 20.55
C LYS A 13 3.71 -5.30 20.88
N GLN A 14 3.39 -4.01 20.95
CA GLN A 14 2.06 -3.49 21.28
C GLN A 14 1.08 -3.52 20.09
N LEU A 15 1.56 -3.71 18.86
CA LEU A 15 0.70 -3.75 17.69
C LEU A 15 -0.30 -4.93 17.72
N PRO A 16 -1.56 -4.72 17.28
CA PRO A 16 -2.50 -5.82 17.09
C PRO A 16 -2.01 -6.78 16.00
N GLN A 17 -2.36 -8.06 16.10
CA GLN A 17 -1.87 -9.10 15.18
C GLN A 17 -2.18 -8.82 13.72
N SER A 18 -3.32 -8.18 13.44
CA SER A 18 -3.71 -7.73 12.10
C SER A 18 -2.74 -6.70 11.49
N ALA A 19 -2.15 -5.84 12.32
CA ALA A 19 -1.24 -4.78 11.89
C ALA A 19 0.23 -5.21 11.87
N LYS A 20 0.59 -6.30 12.54
CA LYS A 20 1.99 -6.78 12.61
C LYS A 20 2.54 -7.16 11.23
N LYS A 21 1.72 -7.74 10.37
CA LYS A 21 2.11 -8.09 9.00
C LYS A 21 2.44 -6.84 8.19
N SER A 22 1.54 -5.86 8.18
CA SER A 22 1.76 -4.58 7.49
C SER A 22 2.98 -3.82 8.05
N ALA A 23 3.17 -3.81 9.37
CA ALA A 23 4.34 -3.19 9.99
C ALA A 23 5.64 -3.89 9.59
N TYR A 24 5.64 -5.23 9.52
CA TYR A 24 6.78 -6.00 9.04
C TYR A 24 7.11 -5.70 7.58
N ASP A 25 6.11 -5.71 6.71
CA ASP A 25 6.28 -5.42 5.27
C ASP A 25 6.83 -4.01 5.06
N TYR A 26 6.33 -3.03 5.81
CA TYR A 26 6.83 -1.66 5.77
C TYR A 26 8.25 -1.51 6.30
N LEU A 27 8.58 -2.11 7.45
CA LEU A 27 9.94 -2.09 7.97
C LEU A 27 10.92 -2.77 7.00
N LYS A 28 10.51 -3.90 6.41
CA LYS A 28 11.28 -4.58 5.37
C LYS A 28 11.48 -3.69 4.14
N TYR A 29 10.45 -3.00 3.68
CA TYR A 29 10.57 -2.03 2.59
C TYR A 29 11.59 -0.94 2.94
N LEU A 30 11.54 -0.36 4.14
CA LEU A 30 12.49 0.66 4.58
C LEU A 30 13.95 0.17 4.63
N THR A 31 14.18 -1.13 4.92
CA THR A 31 15.54 -1.69 4.86
C THR A 31 16.12 -1.76 3.44
N ILE A 32 15.25 -1.80 2.42
CA ILE A 32 15.63 -1.90 1.01
C ILE A 32 15.66 -0.52 0.35
N SER A 33 14.73 0.37 0.72
CA SER A 33 14.42 1.63 0.04
C SER A 33 14.62 2.85 0.94
N HIS A 34 15.69 2.85 1.75
CA HIS A 34 15.95 3.90 2.74
C HIS A 34 15.98 5.32 2.13
N THR A 35 16.32 5.43 0.85
CA THR A 35 16.24 6.65 0.07
C THR A 35 14.95 6.63 -0.75
N ARG A 36 13.91 7.30 -0.24
CA ARG A 36 12.79 7.69 -1.09
C ARG A 36 13.29 8.78 -2.03
N PRO A 37 13.36 8.54 -3.35
CA PRO A 37 13.77 9.57 -4.29
C PRO A 37 12.84 10.78 -4.15
N ASN A 38 13.39 11.98 -4.25
CA ASN A 38 12.60 13.19 -4.34
C ASN A 38 11.82 13.20 -5.69
N TRP A 39 10.80 14.07 -5.82
CA TRP A 39 9.98 14.08 -7.04
C TRP A 39 10.76 14.27 -8.34
N ASN A 40 11.86 15.04 -8.32
CA ASN A 40 12.73 15.21 -9.49
C ASN A 40 13.51 13.93 -9.78
N GLU A 41 14.05 13.29 -8.73
CA GLU A 41 14.71 12.00 -8.88
C GLU A 41 13.76 10.92 -9.41
N ILE A 42 12.48 10.93 -9.02
CA ILE A 42 11.45 10.02 -9.55
C ILE A 42 11.21 10.25 -11.05
N MET A 43 11.17 11.50 -11.49
CA MET A 43 10.98 11.83 -12.91
C MET A 43 12.15 11.36 -13.79
N ASP A 44 13.36 11.30 -13.20
CA ASP A 44 14.58 10.89 -13.89
C ASP A 44 14.85 9.37 -13.79
N LEU A 45 14.06 8.63 -13.01
CA LEU A 45 14.17 7.17 -12.92
C LEU A 45 13.63 6.50 -14.18
N GLU A 46 14.27 5.39 -14.57
CA GLU A 46 13.73 4.53 -15.62
C GLU A 46 12.37 3.96 -15.17
N PRO A 47 11.36 3.96 -16.05
CA PRO A 47 10.10 3.27 -15.80
C PRO A 47 10.40 1.82 -15.43
N ASP A 48 9.67 1.28 -14.46
CA ASP A 48 9.81 -0.14 -14.18
C ASP A 48 9.24 -0.97 -15.34
N GLU A 49 9.82 -2.14 -15.56
CA GLU A 49 9.39 -3.10 -16.59
C GLU A 49 8.27 -4.02 -16.07
N THR A 50 7.64 -3.68 -14.95
CA THR A 50 6.56 -4.48 -14.38
C THR A 50 5.32 -4.25 -15.24
N PRO A 51 4.79 -5.30 -15.89
CA PRO A 51 3.55 -5.13 -16.64
C PRO A 51 2.43 -4.75 -15.67
N LEU A 52 1.54 -3.86 -16.12
CA LEU A 52 0.32 -3.57 -15.40
C LEU A 52 -0.47 -4.87 -15.22
N SER A 53 -1.06 -5.02 -14.04
CA SER A 53 -2.08 -6.04 -13.81
C SER A 53 -3.32 -5.75 -14.67
N GLU A 54 -4.14 -6.78 -14.88
CA GLU A 54 -5.41 -6.63 -15.62
C GLU A 54 -6.32 -5.55 -15.01
N GLU A 55 -6.25 -5.38 -13.68
CA GLU A 55 -6.97 -4.34 -12.94
C GLU A 55 -6.42 -2.95 -13.25
N GLU A 56 -5.11 -2.76 -13.14
CA GLU A 56 -4.47 -1.47 -13.41
C GLU A 56 -4.66 -1.05 -14.87
N GLU A 57 -4.63 -2.00 -15.80
CA GLU A 57 -4.98 -1.74 -17.20
C GLU A 57 -6.44 -1.30 -17.37
N SER A 58 -7.37 -1.94 -16.65
CA SER A 58 -8.80 -1.60 -16.69
C SER A 58 -9.05 -0.22 -16.11
N GLN A 59 -8.44 0.10 -14.96
CA GLN A 59 -8.51 1.42 -14.32
C GLN A 59 -7.92 2.51 -15.21
N LEU A 60 -6.79 2.25 -15.88
CA LEU A 60 -6.16 3.20 -16.81
C LEU A 60 -7.03 3.47 -18.04
N LYS A 61 -7.77 2.45 -18.52
CA LYS A 61 -8.68 2.57 -19.67
C LYS A 61 -10.04 3.17 -19.29
N ASN A 62 -10.39 3.20 -18.01
CA ASN A 62 -11.65 3.75 -17.54
C ASN A 62 -11.55 5.28 -17.41
N ASN A 63 -12.40 6.01 -18.13
CA ASN A 63 -12.46 7.48 -18.06
C ASN A 63 -13.26 7.99 -16.84
N SER A 64 -13.78 7.08 -16.01
CA SER A 64 -14.47 7.44 -14.77
C SER A 64 -13.46 7.74 -13.67
N GLU A 65 -13.53 8.94 -13.10
CA GLU A 65 -12.73 9.33 -11.92
C GLU A 65 -13.13 8.55 -10.65
N PHE A 66 -14.25 7.83 -10.68
CA PHE A 66 -14.82 7.14 -9.53
C PHE A 66 -15.18 5.69 -9.85
N VAL A 67 -15.05 4.83 -8.85
CA VAL A 67 -15.52 3.43 -8.86
C VAL A 67 -16.86 3.37 -8.12
N SER A 68 -17.80 2.58 -8.60
CA SER A 68 -19.08 2.40 -7.90
C SER A 68 -18.87 1.68 -6.56
N TRP A 69 -19.77 1.91 -5.60
CA TRP A 69 -19.68 1.26 -4.29
C TRP A 69 -19.83 -0.26 -4.41
N GLU A 70 -20.67 -0.72 -5.34
CA GLU A 70 -20.89 -2.12 -5.66
C GLU A 70 -19.64 -2.78 -6.26
N GLU A 71 -18.93 -2.09 -7.16
CA GLU A 71 -17.65 -2.56 -7.71
C GLU A 71 -16.58 -2.63 -6.62
N ALA A 72 -16.43 -1.58 -5.81
CA ALA A 72 -15.43 -1.56 -4.74
C ALA A 72 -15.66 -2.68 -3.69
N LEU A 73 -16.93 -2.97 -3.36
CA LEU A 73 -17.29 -4.08 -2.47
C LEU A 73 -16.92 -5.44 -3.07
N ASN A 74 -17.20 -5.63 -4.36
CA ASN A 74 -16.88 -6.86 -5.08
C ASN A 74 -15.36 -7.08 -5.19
N GLU A 75 -14.61 -6.02 -5.50
CA GLU A 75 -13.14 -6.05 -5.62
C GLU A 75 -12.46 -6.34 -4.28
N LEU A 76 -12.90 -5.69 -3.20
CA LEU A 76 -12.32 -5.85 -1.87
C LEU A 76 -12.81 -7.11 -1.13
N ASN A 77 -13.62 -7.96 -1.79
CA ASN A 77 -14.30 -9.12 -1.20
C ASN A 77 -15.00 -8.77 0.12
N LEU A 78 -15.58 -7.57 0.17
CA LEU A 78 -16.27 -7.09 1.36
C LEU A 78 -17.66 -7.73 1.44
N PRO A 79 -18.13 -8.05 2.66
CA PRO A 79 -19.44 -8.64 2.82
C PRO A 79 -20.51 -7.69 2.30
N THR A 80 -21.30 -8.16 1.33
CA THR A 80 -22.52 -7.50 0.86
C THR A 80 -23.64 -7.73 1.87
N ASP A 81 -23.48 -7.28 3.11
CA ASP A 81 -24.57 -7.32 4.09
C ASP A 81 -24.93 -5.90 4.53
N SER A 82 -25.70 -5.23 3.69
CA SER A 82 -26.69 -4.26 4.14
C SER A 82 -28.07 -4.88 3.99
N LYS A 83 -28.43 -5.80 4.91
CA LYS A 83 -29.82 -6.20 5.15
C LYS A 83 -30.72 -4.95 5.24
N SER A 84 -31.67 -4.87 4.31
CA SER A 84 -32.95 -4.18 4.54
C SER A 84 -33.86 -5.05 5.39
#